data_AF-A0A554IB37-F1
#
_entry.id   AF-A0A554IB37-F1
#
_cell.length_a   1.000
_cell.length_b   1.000
_cell.length_c   1.000
_cell.angle_alpha   90.00
_cell.angle_beta   90.00
_cell.angle_gamma   90.00
#
_symmetry.space_group_name_H-M   'P 1'
#
loop_
_entity.id
_entity.type
_entity.pdbx_description
1 polymer ?
#
loop_
_entity_poly.entity_id
_entity_poly.type
_entity_poly.pdbx_seq_one_letter_code
_entity_poly.pdbx_strand_id
1 'polypeptide(L)'
;MSQFEVSMLVVKPDGAVKGLVDPIRQILVRSGLVIKQEVRKTLKPATVEMLYWNISDVRHRDYFSELVAFMSSSPVHIFIVDGYDAVNKVRQIIGKRVPAFGLRAKWAESIIRNVAHGPHTPARAKREIQLLLGEYNMKKVFVIGGMSESGKSTLGRYLDQHGVKRLKITFFLKRVMEREDVEGDFAEWNTRNMKEKPEWVYRVFADEFIQWTGEQGIEFCCLESLYSPGLGVHLRERLGQDKVVIVYVDMDESIRLQRQMIRQNLTSLDEARQLMLPRDQMKRGWGVPAIADVADVIINNSGSIENLTRIADAMIARYCPELLV
;
A
#
# COMPACT_ATOMS: atom_id res chain seq x y z
N MET A 1 6.73 24.44 22.78
CA MET A 1 7.92 23.78 23.36
C MET A 1 8.63 23.07 22.22
N SER A 2 9.96 23.15 22.15
CA SER A 2 10.72 22.46 21.11
C SER A 2 10.62 20.94 21.31
N GLN A 3 10.34 20.21 20.23
CA GLN A 3 10.20 18.75 20.29
C GLN A 3 11.36 18.08 19.55
N PHE A 4 11.92 17.02 20.12
CA PHE A 4 12.90 16.21 19.41
C PHE A 4 12.17 15.33 18.38
N GLU A 5 12.49 15.50 17.10
CA GLU A 5 11.79 14.86 16.00
C GLU A 5 12.75 14.46 14.87
N VAL A 6 12.30 13.54 14.03
CA VAL A 6 13.00 13.11 12.83
C VAL A 6 12.39 13.82 11.62
N SER A 7 13.24 14.29 10.71
CA SER A 7 12.86 14.91 9.44
C SER A 7 13.74 14.40 8.31
N MET A 8 13.48 14.88 7.10
CA MET A 8 14.31 14.57 5.94
C MET A 8 14.43 15.75 4.99
N LEU A 9 15.54 15.80 4.24
CA LEU A 9 15.73 16.72 3.13
C LEU A 9 16.16 15.92 1.90
N VAL A 10 15.44 16.08 0.80
CA VAL A 10 15.77 15.49 -0.50
C VAL A 10 16.41 16.56 -1.36
N VAL A 11 17.66 16.36 -1.75
CA VAL A 11 18.33 17.11 -2.83
C VAL A 11 17.82 16.55 -4.15
N LYS A 12 17.09 17.39 -4.89
CA LYS A 12 16.50 17.07 -6.19
C LYS A 12 17.58 16.90 -7.28
N PRO A 13 17.24 16.33 -8.45
CA PRO A 13 18.22 16.08 -9.50
C PRO A 13 19.01 17.31 -9.94
N ASP A 14 18.36 18.48 -10.02
CA ASP A 14 19.01 19.76 -10.34
C ASP A 14 20.04 20.18 -9.28
N GLY A 15 19.71 19.98 -7.99
CA GLY A 15 20.64 20.24 -6.89
C GLY A 15 21.84 19.30 -6.90
N ALA A 16 21.61 18.01 -7.21
CA ALA A 16 22.65 17.01 -7.27
C ALA A 16 23.64 17.28 -8.42
N VAL A 17 23.13 17.60 -9.62
CA VAL A 17 23.95 17.95 -10.79
C VAL A 17 24.79 19.20 -10.55
N LYS A 18 24.28 20.17 -9.79
CA LYS A 18 25.01 21.38 -9.38
C LYS A 18 26.05 21.15 -8.26
N GLY A 19 26.25 19.91 -7.81
CA GLY A 19 27.19 19.60 -6.74
C GLY A 19 26.76 20.14 -5.36
N LEU A 20 25.46 20.36 -5.13
CA LEU A 20 24.96 20.99 -3.90
C LEU A 20 24.79 20.02 -2.72
N VAL A 21 25.08 18.73 -2.90
CA VAL A 21 24.97 17.71 -1.84
C VAL A 21 25.85 18.06 -0.64
N ASP A 22 27.14 18.34 -0.86
CA ASP A 22 28.07 18.66 0.22
C ASP A 22 27.78 20.02 0.89
N PRO A 23 27.49 21.11 0.14
CA PRO A 23 27.02 22.35 0.73
C PRO A 23 25.77 22.18 1.61
N ILE A 24 24.79 21.40 1.17
CA ILE A 24 23.56 21.15 1.93
C ILE A 24 23.85 20.33 3.18
N ARG A 25 24.71 19.31 3.09
CA ARG A 25 25.17 18.53 4.26
C ARG A 25 25.73 19.44 5.34
N GLN A 26 26.61 20.36 4.96
CA GLN A 26 27.22 21.29 5.91
C GLN A 26 26.19 22.24 6.54
N ILE A 27 25.21 22.70 5.76
CA ILE A 27 24.14 23.57 6.28
C ILE A 27 23.30 22.82 7.33
N LEU A 28 22.91 21.57 7.06
CA LEU A 28 22.14 20.75 8.00
C LEU A 28 22.88 20.63 9.35
N VAL A 29 24.16 20.26 9.32
CA VAL A 29 24.98 20.10 10.53
C VAL A 29 25.15 21.43 11.27
N ARG A 30 25.45 22.53 10.56
CA ARG A 30 25.60 23.87 11.17
C ARG A 30 24.29 24.40 11.76
N SER A 31 23.13 23.94 11.28
CA SER A 31 21.82 24.25 11.87
C SER A 31 21.48 23.41 13.11
N GLY A 32 22.44 22.61 13.61
CA GLY A 32 22.28 21.79 14.81
C GLY A 32 21.39 20.56 14.59
N LEU A 33 21.33 20.06 13.35
CA LEU A 33 20.70 18.78 13.02
C LEU A 33 21.78 17.69 12.93
N VAL A 34 21.46 16.49 13.39
CA VAL A 34 22.34 15.32 13.24
C VAL A 34 21.87 14.51 12.06
N ILE A 35 22.78 14.18 11.13
CA ILE A 35 22.47 13.32 9.99
C ILE A 35 22.56 11.86 10.46
N LYS A 36 21.44 11.15 10.33
CA LYS A 36 21.29 9.75 10.75
C LYS A 36 21.53 8.78 9.61
N GLN A 37 21.15 9.18 8.40
CA GLN A 37 21.30 8.37 7.22
C GLN A 37 21.39 9.25 5.97
N GLU A 38 22.18 8.80 5.00
CA GLU A 38 22.27 9.39 3.66
C GLU A 38 21.99 8.31 2.63
N VAL A 39 21.10 8.59 1.67
CA VAL A 39 20.73 7.64 0.62
C VAL A 39 20.74 8.34 -0.73
N ARG A 40 21.44 7.76 -1.72
CA ARG A 40 21.37 8.17 -3.12
C ARG A 40 20.60 7.12 -3.91
N LYS A 41 19.48 7.51 -4.53
CA LYS A 41 18.66 6.58 -5.35
C LYS A 41 17.87 7.30 -6.43
N THR A 42 17.56 6.59 -7.50
CA THR A 42 16.58 7.03 -8.51
C THR A 42 15.19 6.63 -8.04
N LEU A 43 14.23 7.56 -8.09
CA LEU A 43 12.84 7.30 -7.71
C LEU A 43 12.07 6.74 -8.90
N LYS A 44 11.19 5.76 -8.67
CA LYS A 44 10.23 5.32 -9.68
C LYS A 44 9.13 6.38 -9.82
N PRO A 45 8.54 6.59 -11.02
CA PRO A 45 7.44 7.55 -11.22
C PRO A 45 6.32 7.42 -10.19
N ALA A 46 5.88 6.19 -9.91
CA ALA A 46 4.85 5.93 -8.90
C ALA A 46 5.25 6.37 -7.47
N THR A 47 6.53 6.24 -7.09
CA THR A 47 7.02 6.75 -5.79
C THR A 47 6.94 8.27 -5.73
N VAL A 48 7.25 8.95 -6.84
CA VAL A 48 7.15 10.41 -6.93
C VAL A 48 5.69 10.85 -6.89
N GLU A 49 4.81 10.18 -7.63
CA GLU A 49 3.37 10.43 -7.56
C GLU A 49 2.89 10.37 -6.12
N MET A 50 3.18 9.28 -5.40
CA MET A 50 2.83 9.13 -3.99
C MET A 50 3.42 10.23 -3.09
N LEU A 51 4.67 10.67 -3.35
CA LEU A 51 5.33 11.73 -2.58
C LEU A 51 4.58 13.07 -2.67
N TYR A 52 4.02 13.38 -3.83
CA TYR A 52 3.36 14.65 -4.11
C TYR A 52 1.82 14.58 -4.13
N TRP A 53 1.21 13.39 -4.14
CA TRP A 53 -0.24 13.20 -4.30
C TRP A 53 -1.08 13.90 -3.23
N ASN A 54 -0.62 13.85 -1.98
CA ASN A 54 -1.33 14.46 -0.84
C ASN A 54 -1.02 15.97 -0.68
N ILE A 55 -0.36 16.57 -1.66
CA ILE A 55 -0.08 18.01 -1.71
C ILE A 55 -1.04 18.61 -2.73
N SER A 56 -2.22 19.04 -2.26
CA SER A 56 -3.32 19.49 -3.13
C SER A 56 -2.91 20.61 -4.07
N ASP A 57 -2.05 21.53 -3.61
CA ASP A 57 -1.48 22.64 -4.39
C ASP A 57 -0.46 22.22 -5.46
N VAL A 58 -0.07 20.94 -5.49
CA VAL A 58 0.82 20.31 -6.48
C VAL A 58 0.08 19.29 -7.35
N ARG A 59 -0.73 18.38 -6.76
CA ARG A 59 -1.44 17.31 -7.47
C ARG A 59 -2.37 17.83 -8.58
N HIS A 60 -3.06 18.94 -8.33
CA HIS A 60 -4.05 19.49 -9.26
C HIS A 60 -3.46 20.55 -10.20
N ARG A 61 -2.13 20.59 -10.35
CA ARG A 61 -1.45 21.53 -11.22
C ARG A 61 -1.07 20.88 -12.55
N ASP A 62 -1.15 21.66 -13.61
CA ASP A 62 -0.84 21.23 -14.97
C ASP A 62 0.62 20.72 -15.12
N TYR A 63 1.51 21.12 -14.21
CA TYR A 63 2.91 20.70 -14.19
C TYR A 63 3.18 19.37 -13.44
N PHE A 64 2.16 18.70 -12.90
CA PHE A 64 2.37 17.50 -12.06
C PHE A 64 3.07 16.36 -12.81
N SER A 65 2.68 16.09 -14.05
CA SER A 65 3.32 15.07 -14.90
C SER A 65 4.78 15.40 -15.19
N GLU A 66 5.09 16.68 -15.46
CA GLU A 66 6.46 17.17 -15.66
C GLU A 66 7.29 17.03 -14.38
N LEU A 67 6.71 17.30 -13.21
CA LEU A 67 7.36 17.10 -11.92
C LEU A 67 7.71 15.63 -11.68
N VAL A 68 6.78 14.72 -11.98
CA VAL A 68 6.99 13.26 -11.86
C VAL A 68 8.13 12.80 -12.77
N ALA A 69 8.11 13.24 -14.04
CA ALA A 69 9.15 12.94 -15.01
C ALA A 69 10.52 13.49 -14.55
N PHE A 70 10.57 14.73 -14.09
CA PHE A 70 11.79 15.37 -13.61
C PHE A 70 12.40 14.65 -12.41
N MET A 71 11.62 14.40 -11.35
CA MET A 71 12.12 13.74 -10.13
C MET A 71 12.56 12.29 -10.36
N SER A 72 12.02 11.64 -11.39
CA SER A 72 12.38 10.26 -11.76
C SER A 72 13.51 10.19 -12.80
N SER A 73 13.95 11.33 -13.35
CA SER A 73 14.92 11.39 -14.46
C SER A 73 16.36 11.06 -14.05
N SER A 74 16.71 11.19 -12.77
CA SER A 74 18.06 11.00 -12.27
C SER A 74 18.06 10.76 -10.74
N PRO A 75 19.15 10.24 -10.16
CA PRO A 75 19.23 9.99 -8.73
C PRO A 75 19.02 11.27 -7.90
N VAL A 76 18.25 11.15 -6.82
CA VAL A 76 18.14 12.14 -5.75
C VAL A 76 19.08 11.76 -4.59
N HIS A 77 19.42 12.73 -3.74
CA HIS A 77 20.14 12.49 -2.49
C HIS A 77 19.25 12.81 -1.29
N ILE A 78 19.09 11.88 -0.36
CA ILE A 78 18.15 11.98 0.76
C ILE A 78 18.97 12.01 2.04
N PHE A 79 18.77 13.04 2.85
CA PHE A 79 19.29 13.14 4.20
C PHE A 79 18.17 12.87 5.19
N ILE A 80 18.38 11.91 6.09
CA ILE A 80 17.53 11.70 7.27
C ILE A 80 18.21 12.38 8.44
N VAL A 81 17.49 13.25 9.14
CA VAL A 81 18.04 14.08 10.21
C VAL A 81 17.17 14.02 11.45
N ASP A 82 17.79 14.10 12.62
CA ASP A 82 17.08 14.30 13.88
C ASP A 82 17.60 15.55 14.62
N GLY A 83 16.77 16.03 15.55
CA GLY A 83 17.06 17.18 16.37
C GLY A 83 15.80 17.86 16.91
N TYR A 84 16.01 18.89 17.75
CA TYR A 84 14.90 19.74 18.21
C TYR A 84 14.35 20.58 17.06
N ASP A 85 13.03 20.49 16.84
CA ASP A 85 12.27 21.16 15.77
C ASP A 85 12.83 20.87 14.36
N ALA A 86 13.28 19.63 14.13
CA ALA A 86 13.96 19.24 12.89
C ALA A 86 13.14 19.49 11.61
N VAL A 87 11.82 19.29 11.64
CA VAL A 87 10.93 19.56 10.51
C VAL A 87 10.93 21.05 10.19
N ASN A 88 10.76 21.90 11.21
CA ASN A 88 10.77 23.35 11.03
C ASN A 88 12.13 23.86 10.55
N LYS A 89 13.24 23.36 11.12
CA LYS A 89 14.60 23.71 10.68
C LYS A 89 14.85 23.32 9.23
N VAL A 90 14.48 22.10 8.83
CA VAL A 90 14.58 21.65 7.42
C VAL A 90 13.82 22.59 6.49
N ARG A 91 12.59 22.99 6.87
CA ARG A 91 11.81 23.95 6.07
C ARG A 91 12.45 25.33 5.96
N GLN A 92 13.02 25.83 7.05
CA GLN A 92 13.73 27.10 7.06
C GLN A 92 14.97 27.06 6.17
N ILE A 93 15.71 25.95 6.22
CA ILE A 93 16.87 25.71 5.35
C ILE A 93 16.45 25.73 3.88
N ILE A 94 15.45 24.92 3.50
CA ILE A 94 14.94 24.86 2.11
C ILE A 94 14.46 26.24 1.64
N GLY A 95 13.68 26.90 2.47
CA GLY A 95 13.15 28.24 2.24
C GLY A 95 12.20 28.36 1.05
N LYS A 96 12.13 29.56 0.47
CA LYS A 96 11.22 29.93 -0.62
C LYS A 96 11.91 30.86 -1.59
N ARG A 97 11.39 30.93 -2.82
CA ARG A 97 11.80 31.92 -3.82
C ARG A 97 11.15 33.28 -3.56
N VAL A 98 9.92 33.29 -3.04
CA VAL A 98 9.15 34.50 -2.73
C VAL A 98 8.40 34.30 -1.40
N PRO A 99 8.66 35.11 -0.35
CA PRO A 99 9.85 35.96 -0.22
C PRO A 99 11.14 35.11 -0.31
N ALA A 100 12.22 35.70 -0.79
CA ALA A 100 13.46 34.98 -1.08
C ALA A 100 14.26 34.69 0.20
N PHE A 101 14.37 33.42 0.58
CA PHE A 101 15.33 32.94 1.59
C PHE A 101 15.66 31.45 1.42
N GLY A 102 16.73 30.99 2.08
CA GLY A 102 17.14 29.59 2.09
C GLY A 102 17.72 29.09 0.76
N LEU A 103 17.82 27.76 0.61
CA LEU A 103 18.40 27.11 -0.57
C LEU A 103 17.68 27.53 -1.87
N ARG A 104 16.35 27.65 -1.82
CA ARG A 104 15.54 27.98 -3.00
C ARG A 104 15.77 29.39 -3.51
N ALA A 105 16.00 30.36 -2.63
CA ALA A 105 16.35 31.71 -3.08
C ALA A 105 17.70 31.75 -3.79
N LYS A 106 18.66 30.92 -3.36
CA LYS A 106 20.01 30.92 -3.88
C LYS A 106 20.16 30.14 -5.19
N TRP A 107 19.43 29.03 -5.34
CA TRP A 107 19.73 28.04 -6.39
C TRP A 107 18.54 27.52 -7.20
N ALA A 108 17.30 27.90 -6.88
CA ALA A 108 16.13 27.46 -7.64
C ALA A 108 16.04 28.16 -9.00
N GLU A 109 15.73 27.39 -10.05
CA GLU A 109 15.51 27.88 -11.42
C GLU A 109 14.02 28.08 -11.71
N SER A 110 13.19 27.13 -11.28
CA SER A 110 11.75 27.10 -11.54
C SER A 110 10.98 26.50 -10.36
N ILE A 111 9.65 26.35 -10.50
CA ILE A 111 8.83 25.69 -9.49
C ILE A 111 9.16 24.19 -9.35
N ILE A 112 9.51 23.53 -10.46
CA ILE A 112 9.89 22.11 -10.53
C ILE A 112 11.36 21.94 -10.11
N ARG A 113 12.25 22.73 -10.74
CA ARG A 113 13.71 22.75 -10.52
C ARG A 113 14.07 23.72 -9.39
N ASN A 114 13.75 23.29 -8.17
CA ASN A 114 13.90 24.10 -6.97
C ASN A 114 14.82 23.47 -5.91
N VAL A 115 15.76 22.62 -6.34
CA VAL A 115 16.91 22.11 -5.58
C VAL A 115 16.60 21.15 -4.44
N ALA A 116 15.56 21.40 -3.65
CA ALA A 116 15.29 20.63 -2.45
C ALA A 116 13.79 20.43 -2.17
N HIS A 117 13.47 19.30 -1.55
CA HIS A 117 12.16 18.91 -1.02
C HIS A 117 12.28 18.49 0.44
N GLY A 118 11.22 18.72 1.22
CA GLY A 118 11.15 18.32 2.63
C GLY A 118 9.72 18.41 3.17
N PRO A 119 9.41 17.67 4.25
CA PRO A 119 8.06 17.54 4.78
C PRO A 119 7.59 18.81 5.49
N HIS A 120 6.27 19.01 5.54
CA HIS A 120 5.67 20.19 6.19
C HIS A 120 5.33 19.99 7.67
N THR A 121 5.18 18.74 8.10
CA THR A 121 4.77 18.36 9.46
C THR A 121 5.49 17.07 9.89
N PRO A 122 5.57 16.77 11.20
CA PRO A 122 6.20 15.54 11.70
C PRO A 122 5.52 14.27 11.18
N ALA A 123 4.18 14.28 11.10
CA ALA A 123 3.41 13.18 10.52
C ALA A 123 3.77 12.95 9.04
N ARG A 124 3.99 14.03 8.27
CA ARG A 124 4.47 13.92 6.89
C ARG A 124 5.91 13.44 6.82
N ALA A 125 6.78 13.90 7.72
CA ALA A 125 8.17 13.46 7.77
C ALA A 125 8.24 11.93 7.91
N LYS A 126 7.54 11.36 8.88
CA LYS A 126 7.46 9.89 9.06
C LYS A 126 7.02 9.18 7.77
N ARG A 127 5.94 9.63 7.15
CA ARG A 127 5.40 9.02 5.92
C ARG A 127 6.36 9.11 4.74
N GLU A 128 6.92 10.29 4.49
CA GLU A 128 7.79 10.52 3.34
C GLU A 128 9.12 9.79 3.51
N ILE A 129 9.64 9.66 4.74
CA ILE A 129 10.82 8.85 5.07
C ILE A 129 10.55 7.37 4.77
N GLN A 130 9.44 6.82 5.28
CA GLN A 130 9.06 5.43 4.99
C GLN A 130 8.93 5.19 3.48
N LEU A 131 8.30 6.12 2.77
CA LEU A 131 8.13 6.06 1.32
C LEU A 131 9.46 6.07 0.56
N LEU A 132 10.38 6.95 0.94
CA LEU A 132 11.62 7.16 0.21
C LEU A 132 12.73 6.19 0.57
N LEU A 133 12.81 5.71 1.81
CA LEU A 133 13.81 4.73 2.22
C LEU A 133 13.39 3.30 1.89
N GLY A 134 12.13 3.09 1.52
CA GLY A 134 11.62 1.76 1.26
C GLY A 134 11.40 0.96 2.54
N GLU A 135 11.28 1.63 3.70
CA GLU A 135 10.78 1.03 4.95
C GLU A 135 9.26 0.77 4.90
N TYR A 136 8.72 0.47 3.71
CA TYR A 136 7.58 -0.41 3.61
C TYR A 136 8.11 -1.83 3.82
N ASN A 137 8.27 -2.20 5.09
CA ASN A 137 8.62 -3.56 5.52
C ASN A 137 7.50 -4.57 5.20
N MET A 138 6.68 -4.34 4.18
CA MET A 138 5.80 -5.37 3.68
C MET A 138 6.69 -6.54 3.21
N LYS A 139 6.70 -7.59 4.02
CA LYS A 139 7.44 -8.83 3.82
C LYS A 139 6.58 -9.86 3.11
N LYS A 140 5.30 -9.95 3.51
CA LYS A 140 4.35 -10.87 2.87
C LYS A 140 2.90 -10.38 2.90
N VAL A 141 2.23 -10.53 1.77
CA VAL A 141 0.79 -10.35 1.59
C VAL A 141 0.18 -11.63 1.08
N PHE A 142 -0.73 -12.23 1.84
CA PHE A 142 -1.57 -13.33 1.35
C PHE A 142 -2.85 -12.75 0.76
N VAL A 143 -3.14 -13.05 -0.50
CA VAL A 143 -4.37 -12.58 -1.17
C VAL A 143 -5.30 -13.77 -1.34
N ILE A 144 -6.41 -13.79 -0.59
CA ILE A 144 -7.23 -14.99 -0.39
C ILE A 144 -8.52 -14.92 -1.22
N GLY A 145 -8.61 -15.78 -2.24
CA GLY A 145 -9.77 -15.99 -3.13
C GLY A 145 -10.52 -17.30 -2.85
N GLY A 146 -11.70 -17.46 -3.46
CA GLY A 146 -12.54 -18.67 -3.32
C GLY A 146 -14.06 -18.43 -3.18
N MET A 147 -14.85 -19.46 -3.47
CA MET A 147 -16.32 -19.41 -3.52
C MET A 147 -17.00 -19.22 -2.14
N SER A 148 -18.31 -18.96 -2.07
CA SER A 148 -19.00 -18.71 -0.79
C SER A 148 -18.89 -19.90 0.18
N GLU A 149 -18.80 -19.65 1.49
CA GLU A 149 -18.60 -20.71 2.50
C GLU A 149 -17.36 -21.63 2.32
N SER A 150 -16.42 -21.31 1.41
CA SER A 150 -15.20 -22.12 1.21
C SER A 150 -14.18 -22.06 2.36
N GLY A 151 -14.40 -21.20 3.37
CA GLY A 151 -13.54 -21.10 4.56
C GLY A 151 -12.41 -20.07 4.49
N LYS A 152 -12.38 -19.19 3.47
CA LYS A 152 -11.45 -18.04 3.41
C LYS A 152 -11.37 -17.23 4.69
N SER A 153 -12.52 -16.89 5.27
CA SER A 153 -12.58 -16.10 6.51
C SER A 153 -12.15 -16.87 7.74
N THR A 154 -12.12 -18.20 7.68
CA THR A 154 -11.55 -19.04 8.73
C THR A 154 -10.03 -19.05 8.61
N LEU A 155 -9.51 -19.24 7.39
CA LEU A 155 -8.07 -19.11 7.11
C LEU A 155 -7.54 -17.73 7.50
N GLY A 156 -8.19 -16.65 7.07
CA GLY A 156 -7.77 -15.28 7.38
C GLY A 156 -7.78 -14.97 8.88
N ARG A 157 -8.73 -15.51 9.65
CA ARG A 157 -8.73 -15.38 11.12
C ARG A 157 -7.59 -16.15 11.78
N TYR A 158 -7.30 -17.35 11.28
CA TYR A 158 -6.20 -18.16 11.80
C TYR A 158 -4.86 -17.48 11.56
N LEU A 159 -4.63 -16.95 10.35
CA LEU A 159 -3.45 -16.18 10.00
C LEU A 159 -3.29 -14.92 10.90
N ASP A 160 -4.38 -14.21 11.18
CA ASP A 160 -4.39 -13.04 12.08
C ASP A 160 -3.93 -13.38 13.50
N GLN A 161 -4.34 -14.54 14.02
CA GLN A 161 -3.91 -15.04 15.33
C GLN A 161 -2.40 -15.35 15.39
N HIS A 162 -1.76 -15.53 14.23
CA HIS A 162 -0.34 -15.85 14.09
C HIS A 162 0.47 -14.67 13.51
N GLY A 163 0.02 -13.43 13.72
CA GLY A 163 0.79 -12.23 13.36
C GLY A 163 0.64 -11.75 11.91
N VAL A 164 -0.20 -12.40 11.09
CA VAL A 164 -0.50 -11.98 9.72
C VAL A 164 -1.78 -11.15 9.71
N LYS A 165 -1.66 -9.82 9.79
CA LYS A 165 -2.78 -8.91 10.00
C LYS A 165 -3.89 -9.09 8.94
N ARG A 166 -5.12 -9.31 9.38
CA ARG A 166 -6.27 -9.46 8.50
C ARG A 166 -6.85 -8.12 8.05
N LEU A 167 -6.93 -7.93 6.74
CA LEU A 167 -7.39 -6.70 6.09
C LEU A 167 -8.45 -6.99 5.02
N LYS A 168 -9.33 -6.02 4.74
CA LYS A 168 -10.42 -6.15 3.76
C LYS A 168 -10.18 -5.24 2.57
N ILE A 169 -10.33 -5.76 1.35
CA ILE A 169 -10.21 -4.96 0.13
C ILE A 169 -11.20 -3.77 0.13
N THR A 170 -12.43 -4.01 0.60
CA THR A 170 -13.48 -2.98 0.68
C THR A 170 -13.15 -1.83 1.62
N PHE A 171 -12.32 -2.03 2.64
CA PHE A 171 -11.88 -0.95 3.52
C PHE A 171 -11.07 0.10 2.74
N PHE A 172 -10.13 -0.34 1.91
CA PHE A 172 -9.31 0.57 1.11
C PHE A 172 -10.10 1.22 -0.01
N LEU A 173 -10.97 0.47 -0.70
CA LEU A 173 -11.81 1.03 -1.76
C LEU A 173 -12.81 2.08 -1.25
N LYS A 174 -13.36 1.92 -0.03
CA LYS A 174 -14.19 2.96 0.59
C LYS A 174 -13.41 4.24 0.85
N ARG A 175 -12.17 4.13 1.32
CA ARG A 175 -11.28 5.28 1.51
C ARG A 175 -10.92 5.98 0.20
N VAL A 176 -10.80 5.22 -0.89
CA VAL A 176 -10.65 5.79 -2.24
C VAL A 176 -11.91 6.55 -2.65
N MET A 177 -13.09 5.97 -2.46
CA MET A 177 -14.38 6.63 -2.77
C MET A 177 -14.55 7.94 -2.00
N GLU A 178 -14.25 7.94 -0.70
CA GLU A 178 -14.27 9.13 0.16
C GLU A 178 -13.29 10.22 -0.33
N ARG A 179 -12.10 9.84 -0.81
CA ARG A 179 -11.11 10.79 -1.33
C ARG A 179 -11.47 11.40 -2.67
N GLU A 180 -12.26 10.70 -3.46
CA GLU A 180 -12.77 11.19 -4.74
C GLU A 180 -14.03 12.06 -4.54
N ASP A 181 -14.43 12.31 -3.29
CA ASP A 181 -15.58 13.14 -2.91
C ASP A 181 -16.90 12.67 -3.57
N VAL A 182 -17.04 11.35 -3.70
CA VAL A 182 -18.22 10.74 -4.33
C VAL A 182 -19.22 10.33 -3.25
N GLU A 183 -20.36 11.01 -3.21
CA GLU A 183 -21.52 10.59 -2.43
C GLU A 183 -22.27 9.45 -3.15
N GLY A 184 -22.75 8.45 -2.40
CA GLY A 184 -23.58 7.37 -2.93
C GLY A 184 -23.33 6.00 -2.30
N ASP A 185 -23.94 4.96 -2.87
CA ASP A 185 -23.75 3.59 -2.43
C ASP A 185 -22.40 3.01 -2.91
N PHE A 186 -21.65 2.43 -1.98
CA PHE A 186 -20.33 1.87 -2.26
C PHE A 186 -20.39 0.67 -3.21
N ALA A 187 -21.43 -0.17 -3.12
CA ALA A 187 -21.53 -1.36 -3.96
C ALA A 187 -21.81 -0.98 -5.42
N GLU A 188 -22.70 0.00 -5.65
CA GLU A 188 -22.95 0.56 -6.98
C GLU A 188 -21.69 1.22 -7.56
N TRP A 189 -21.03 2.07 -6.76
CA TRP A 189 -19.78 2.72 -7.16
C TRP A 189 -18.73 1.67 -7.56
N ASN A 190 -18.49 0.67 -6.71
CA ASN A 190 -17.47 -0.33 -6.97
C ASN A 190 -17.81 -1.17 -8.21
N THR A 191 -19.07 -1.59 -8.36
CA THR A 191 -19.54 -2.39 -9.50
C THR A 191 -19.35 -1.62 -10.82
N ARG A 192 -19.76 -0.35 -10.86
CA ARG A 192 -19.59 0.51 -12.04
C ARG A 192 -18.11 0.68 -12.41
N ASN A 193 -17.27 1.06 -11.45
CA ASN A 193 -15.86 1.31 -11.71
C ASN A 193 -15.09 0.04 -12.09
N MET A 194 -15.41 -1.11 -11.48
CA MET A 194 -14.83 -2.40 -11.87
C MET A 194 -15.22 -2.82 -13.29
N LYS A 195 -16.42 -2.45 -13.75
CA LYS A 195 -16.88 -2.73 -15.12
C LYS A 195 -16.27 -1.79 -16.15
N GLU A 196 -16.23 -0.50 -15.85
CA GLU A 196 -15.80 0.54 -16.80
C GLU A 196 -14.29 0.75 -16.84
N LYS A 197 -13.62 0.65 -15.69
CA LYS A 197 -12.19 0.97 -15.52
C LYS A 197 -11.48 0.09 -14.47
N PRO A 198 -11.43 -1.25 -14.65
CA PRO A 198 -10.84 -2.18 -13.67
C PRO A 198 -9.38 -1.86 -13.33
N GLU A 199 -8.54 -1.55 -14.33
CA GLU A 199 -7.12 -1.22 -14.10
C GLU A 199 -6.92 0.02 -13.24
N TRP A 200 -7.83 1.01 -13.36
CA TRP A 200 -7.81 2.17 -12.48
C TRP A 200 -8.14 1.77 -11.05
N VAL A 201 -9.14 0.90 -10.84
CA VAL A 201 -9.50 0.38 -9.50
C VAL A 201 -8.34 -0.35 -8.87
N TYR A 202 -7.65 -1.21 -9.62
CA TYR A 202 -6.48 -1.96 -9.12
C TYR A 202 -5.36 -1.03 -8.67
N ARG A 203 -5.06 0.00 -9.48
CA ARG A 203 -4.03 0.98 -9.17
C ARG A 203 -4.36 1.78 -7.91
N VAL A 204 -5.54 2.41 -7.85
CA VAL A 204 -5.93 3.24 -6.69
C VAL A 204 -6.05 2.43 -5.41
N PHE A 205 -6.50 1.17 -5.52
CA PHE A 205 -6.48 0.24 -4.41
C PHE A 205 -5.05 -0.05 -3.93
N ALA A 206 -4.15 -0.42 -4.84
CA ALA A 206 -2.79 -0.78 -4.49
C ALA A 206 -2.05 0.40 -3.85
N ASP A 207 -2.24 1.62 -4.38
CA ASP A 207 -1.66 2.83 -3.83
C ASP A 207 -2.15 3.09 -2.40
N GLU A 208 -3.46 3.00 -2.17
CA GLU A 208 -4.02 3.20 -0.84
C GLU A 208 -3.62 2.09 0.14
N PHE A 209 -3.60 0.85 -0.32
CA PHE A 209 -3.17 -0.31 0.47
C PHE A 209 -1.71 -0.19 0.90
N ILE A 210 -0.80 0.09 -0.03
CA ILE A 210 0.64 0.24 0.25
C ILE A 210 0.88 1.41 1.20
N GLN A 211 0.26 2.55 0.91
CA GLN A 211 0.39 3.73 1.76
C GLN A 211 -0.08 3.45 3.19
N TRP A 212 -1.31 2.96 3.33
CA TRP A 212 -1.93 2.76 4.63
C TRP A 212 -1.20 1.68 5.45
N THR A 213 -0.84 0.55 4.83
CA THR A 213 -0.11 -0.52 5.54
C THR A 213 1.27 -0.07 6.03
N GLY A 214 1.99 0.75 5.25
CA GLY A 214 3.25 1.33 5.73
C GLY A 214 3.08 2.35 6.84
N GLU A 215 2.04 3.18 6.79
CA GLU A 215 1.70 4.11 7.89
C GLU A 215 1.44 3.37 9.20
N GLN A 216 0.81 2.19 9.11
CA GLN A 216 0.56 1.31 10.25
C GLN A 216 1.75 0.43 10.65
N GLY A 217 2.84 0.42 9.88
CA GLY A 217 3.98 -0.47 10.11
C GLY A 217 3.63 -1.96 9.98
N ILE A 218 2.67 -2.31 9.11
CA ILE A 218 2.25 -3.69 8.90
C ILE A 218 3.25 -4.40 7.97
N GLU A 219 3.90 -5.44 8.48
CA GLU A 219 4.88 -6.22 7.71
C GLU A 219 4.29 -7.47 7.05
N PHE A 220 3.30 -8.09 7.71
CA PHE A 220 2.63 -9.30 7.25
C PHE A 220 1.13 -9.08 7.29
N CYS A 221 0.44 -9.34 6.19
CA CYS A 221 -1.02 -9.25 6.17
C CYS A 221 -1.68 -10.25 5.22
N CYS A 222 -2.98 -10.44 5.42
CA CYS A 222 -3.83 -11.13 4.46
C CYS A 222 -4.97 -10.21 4.00
N LEU A 223 -5.19 -10.18 2.68
CA LEU A 223 -6.30 -9.50 2.04
C LEU A 223 -7.40 -10.51 1.74
N GLU A 224 -8.55 -10.31 2.37
CA GLU A 224 -9.68 -11.18 2.17
C GLU A 224 -10.51 -10.83 0.93
N SER A 225 -11.09 -11.87 0.35
CA SER A 225 -12.14 -11.79 -0.67
C SER A 225 -11.63 -11.18 -1.97
N LEU A 226 -10.54 -11.73 -2.50
CA LEU A 226 -10.13 -11.40 -3.86
C LEU A 226 -11.26 -11.73 -4.84
N TYR A 227 -11.70 -10.71 -5.59
CA TYR A 227 -12.87 -10.82 -6.48
C TYR A 227 -12.49 -11.12 -7.93
N SER A 228 -11.25 -10.86 -8.33
CA SER A 228 -10.74 -11.13 -9.68
C SER A 228 -9.25 -11.51 -9.64
N PRO A 229 -8.75 -12.30 -10.61
CA PRO A 229 -7.32 -12.59 -10.72
C PRO A 229 -6.50 -11.31 -10.98
N GLY A 230 -7.07 -10.35 -11.73
CA GLY A 230 -6.38 -9.11 -12.12
C GLY A 230 -5.84 -8.30 -10.94
N LEU A 231 -6.62 -8.17 -9.85
CA LEU A 231 -6.15 -7.44 -8.67
C LEU A 231 -4.95 -8.14 -7.98
N GLY A 232 -4.95 -9.47 -7.93
CA GLY A 232 -3.86 -10.24 -7.35
C GLY A 232 -2.57 -10.09 -8.17
N VAL A 233 -2.68 -10.18 -9.49
CA VAL A 233 -1.56 -9.95 -10.42
C VAL A 233 -1.03 -8.53 -10.32
N HIS A 234 -1.92 -7.52 -10.30
CA HIS A 234 -1.53 -6.12 -10.18
C HIS A 234 -0.79 -5.84 -8.86
N LEU A 235 -1.26 -6.38 -7.73
CA LEU A 235 -0.54 -6.27 -6.46
C LEU A 235 0.85 -6.90 -6.52
N ARG A 236 0.98 -8.05 -7.19
CA ARG A 236 2.27 -8.74 -7.38
C ARG A 236 3.24 -7.89 -8.20
N GLU A 237 2.77 -7.21 -9.24
CA GLU A 237 3.56 -6.27 -10.04
C GLU A 237 3.99 -5.04 -9.23
N ARG A 238 3.10 -4.51 -8.37
CA ARG A 238 3.36 -3.31 -7.55
C ARG A 238 4.33 -3.58 -6.39
N LEU A 239 4.17 -4.71 -5.69
CA LEU A 239 4.94 -5.03 -4.48
C LEU A 239 6.20 -5.85 -4.75
N GLY A 240 6.18 -6.70 -5.78
CA GLY A 240 7.23 -7.70 -6.05
C GLY A 240 6.67 -9.12 -5.97
N GLN A 241 7.16 -9.99 -6.86
CA GLN A 241 6.69 -11.38 -6.99
C GLN A 241 6.91 -12.20 -5.72
N ASP A 242 7.99 -11.94 -5.00
CA ASP A 242 8.36 -12.61 -3.75
C ASP A 242 7.48 -12.23 -2.55
N LYS A 243 6.76 -11.10 -2.64
CA LYS A 243 5.98 -10.53 -1.53
C LYS A 243 4.52 -10.93 -1.52
N VAL A 244 3.96 -11.34 -2.65
CA VAL A 244 2.52 -11.60 -2.78
C VAL A 244 2.28 -13.08 -3.04
N VAL A 245 1.51 -13.71 -2.15
CA VAL A 245 1.08 -15.10 -2.25
C VAL A 245 -0.43 -15.14 -2.52
N ILE A 246 -0.82 -15.55 -3.71
CA ILE A 246 -2.22 -15.72 -4.10
C ILE A 246 -2.68 -17.11 -3.62
N VAL A 247 -3.72 -17.13 -2.80
CA VAL A 247 -4.26 -18.33 -2.19
C VAL A 247 -5.69 -18.53 -2.65
N TYR A 248 -5.98 -19.68 -3.26
CA TYR A 248 -7.35 -20.06 -3.60
C TYR A 248 -7.84 -21.13 -2.64
N VAL A 249 -8.91 -20.84 -1.89
CA VAL A 249 -9.54 -21.81 -0.99
C VAL A 249 -10.72 -22.45 -1.70
N ASP A 250 -10.52 -23.68 -2.14
CA ASP A 250 -11.48 -24.52 -2.81
C ASP A 250 -12.22 -25.44 -1.83
N MET A 251 -13.46 -25.78 -2.16
CA MET A 251 -14.30 -26.68 -1.38
C MET A 251 -15.44 -27.21 -2.22
N ASP A 252 -15.72 -28.50 -2.05
CA ASP A 252 -16.84 -29.15 -2.71
C ASP A 252 -18.17 -28.43 -2.40
N GLU A 253 -19.02 -28.27 -3.42
CA GLU A 253 -20.28 -27.54 -3.29
C GLU A 253 -21.22 -28.15 -2.24
N SER A 254 -21.27 -29.49 -2.14
CA SER A 254 -22.13 -30.17 -1.17
C SER A 254 -21.74 -29.82 0.27
N ILE A 255 -20.43 -29.71 0.54
CA ILE A 255 -19.89 -29.37 1.86
C ILE A 255 -20.11 -27.88 2.15
N ARG A 256 -19.95 -27.00 1.15
CA ARG A 256 -20.27 -25.56 1.30
C ARG A 256 -21.74 -25.36 1.65
N LEU A 257 -22.64 -26.13 1.03
CA LEU A 257 -24.07 -26.11 1.34
C LEU A 257 -24.35 -26.56 2.77
N GLN A 258 -23.73 -27.66 3.23
CA GLN A 258 -23.84 -28.11 4.63
C GLN A 258 -23.37 -27.04 5.62
N ARG A 259 -22.23 -26.37 5.34
CA ARG A 259 -21.72 -25.27 6.17
C ARG A 259 -22.67 -24.07 6.20
N GLN A 260 -23.23 -23.70 5.06
CA GLN A 260 -24.26 -22.64 4.97
C GLN A 260 -25.47 -22.99 5.84
N MET A 261 -25.92 -24.25 5.77
CA MET A 261 -27.05 -24.78 6.53
C MET A 261 -26.81 -24.64 8.04
N ILE A 262 -25.66 -25.12 8.54
CA ILE A 262 -25.28 -25.03 9.96
C ILE A 262 -25.17 -23.57 10.39
N ARG A 263 -24.49 -22.73 9.59
CA ARG A 263 -24.23 -21.33 9.93
C ARG A 263 -25.51 -20.49 10.04
N GLN A 264 -26.54 -20.80 9.25
CA GLN A 264 -27.81 -20.08 9.21
C GLN A 264 -28.93 -20.84 9.94
N ASN A 265 -28.62 -21.95 10.61
CA ASN A 265 -29.58 -22.81 11.30
C ASN A 265 -30.77 -23.24 10.41
N LEU A 266 -30.47 -23.65 9.17
CA LEU A 266 -31.46 -24.07 8.17
C LEU A 266 -31.77 -25.55 8.29
N THR A 267 -32.96 -25.95 7.82
CA THR A 267 -33.46 -27.32 7.97
C THR A 267 -33.31 -28.18 6.71
N SER A 268 -33.00 -27.55 5.56
CA SER A 268 -32.80 -28.26 4.29
C SER A 268 -31.64 -27.72 3.47
N LEU A 269 -31.04 -28.59 2.65
CA LEU A 269 -29.98 -28.20 1.71
C LEU A 269 -30.51 -27.28 0.60
N ASP A 270 -31.80 -27.35 0.27
CA ASP A 270 -32.40 -26.48 -0.74
C ASP A 270 -32.52 -25.04 -0.25
N GLU A 271 -32.87 -24.82 1.03
CA GLU A 271 -32.83 -23.49 1.65
C GLU A 271 -31.40 -22.92 1.64
N ALA A 272 -30.42 -23.74 2.04
CA ALA A 272 -29.01 -23.33 1.99
C ALA A 272 -28.58 -22.97 0.56
N ARG A 273 -29.03 -23.75 -0.42
CA ARG A 273 -28.74 -23.53 -1.84
C ARG A 273 -29.33 -22.20 -2.32
N GLN A 274 -30.59 -21.91 -2.02
CA GLN A 274 -31.24 -20.65 -2.41
C GLN A 274 -30.51 -19.41 -1.88
N LEU A 275 -29.91 -19.49 -0.69
CA LEU A 275 -29.14 -18.38 -0.11
C LEU A 275 -27.68 -18.29 -0.62
N MET A 276 -27.09 -19.40 -1.07
CA MET A 276 -25.71 -19.44 -1.56
C MET A 276 -25.60 -19.13 -3.04
N LEU A 277 -26.52 -19.65 -3.87
CA LEU A 277 -26.45 -19.61 -5.33
C LEU A 277 -26.34 -18.19 -5.91
N PRO A 278 -27.15 -17.20 -5.46
CA PRO A 278 -27.06 -15.84 -5.98
C PRO A 278 -25.68 -15.22 -5.73
N ARG A 279 -25.10 -15.46 -4.55
CA ARG A 279 -23.74 -14.98 -4.20
C ARG A 279 -22.67 -15.64 -5.06
N ASP A 280 -22.83 -16.93 -5.36
CA ASP A 280 -21.88 -17.65 -6.22
C ASP A 280 -22.01 -17.30 -7.69
N GLN A 281 -23.23 -17.04 -8.19
CA GLN A 281 -23.43 -16.53 -9.55
C GLN A 281 -22.76 -15.18 -9.74
N MET A 282 -22.91 -14.25 -8.78
CA MET A 282 -22.18 -12.97 -8.81
C MET A 282 -20.66 -13.17 -8.85
N LYS A 283 -20.13 -14.06 -8.00
CA LYS A 283 -18.69 -14.38 -7.97
C LYS A 283 -18.17 -15.02 -9.25
N ARG A 284 -18.96 -15.88 -9.88
CA ARG A 284 -18.63 -16.43 -11.21
C ARG A 284 -18.60 -15.32 -12.25
N GLY A 285 -19.57 -14.40 -12.22
CA GLY A 285 -19.58 -13.21 -13.08
C GLY A 285 -18.37 -12.30 -12.89
N TRP A 286 -17.82 -12.23 -11.67
CA TRP A 286 -16.58 -11.48 -11.38
C TRP A 286 -15.29 -12.24 -11.73
N GLY A 287 -15.39 -13.52 -12.14
CA GLY A 287 -14.23 -14.34 -12.47
C GLY A 287 -13.48 -14.89 -11.25
N VAL A 288 -14.11 -15.01 -10.07
CA VAL A 288 -13.49 -15.59 -8.87
C VAL A 288 -12.91 -17.00 -9.12
N PRO A 289 -13.55 -17.92 -9.87
CA PRO A 289 -12.95 -19.23 -10.16
C PRO A 289 -11.59 -19.13 -10.87
N ALA A 290 -11.40 -18.15 -11.75
CA ALA A 290 -10.14 -17.94 -12.49
C ALA A 290 -8.97 -17.49 -11.60
N ILE A 291 -9.21 -17.20 -10.32
CA ILE A 291 -8.13 -16.96 -9.35
C ILE A 291 -7.30 -18.24 -9.15
N ALA A 292 -7.91 -19.42 -9.29
CA ALA A 292 -7.19 -20.69 -9.18
C ALA A 292 -6.08 -20.81 -10.22
N ASP A 293 -6.27 -20.24 -11.43
CA ASP A 293 -5.30 -20.30 -12.53
C ASP A 293 -4.03 -19.47 -12.24
N VAL A 294 -4.11 -18.51 -11.33
CA VAL A 294 -3.00 -17.62 -10.94
C VAL A 294 -2.54 -17.83 -9.49
N ALA A 295 -3.11 -18.81 -8.80
CA ALA A 295 -2.83 -19.07 -7.38
C ALA A 295 -1.48 -19.75 -7.18
N ASP A 296 -0.74 -19.29 -6.18
CA ASP A 296 0.49 -19.94 -5.72
C ASP A 296 0.18 -21.13 -4.82
N VAL A 297 -0.97 -21.09 -4.13
CA VAL A 297 -1.45 -22.13 -3.23
C VAL A 297 -2.94 -22.37 -3.48
N ILE A 298 -3.29 -23.61 -3.81
CA ILE A 298 -4.68 -24.08 -3.87
C ILE A 298 -4.93 -24.98 -2.65
N ILE A 299 -5.90 -24.60 -1.81
CA ILE A 299 -6.27 -25.32 -0.60
C ILE A 299 -7.57 -26.06 -0.85
N ASN A 300 -7.55 -27.39 -0.75
CA ASN A 300 -8.78 -28.18 -0.65
C ASN A 300 -9.26 -28.20 0.81
N ASN A 301 -10.30 -27.42 1.10
CA ASN A 301 -10.85 -27.27 2.45
C ASN A 301 -12.09 -28.16 2.71
N SER A 302 -12.28 -29.22 1.92
CA SER A 302 -13.36 -30.19 2.12
C SER A 302 -13.20 -31.05 3.38
N GLY A 303 -12.03 -31.04 4.02
CA GLY A 303 -11.73 -31.80 5.25
C GLY A 303 -12.11 -31.09 6.56
N SER A 304 -11.49 -31.56 7.66
CA SER A 304 -11.66 -30.99 9.00
C SER A 304 -11.02 -29.62 9.16
N ILE A 305 -11.40 -28.90 10.23
CA ILE A 305 -10.76 -27.64 10.60
C ILE A 305 -9.27 -27.82 10.93
N GLU A 306 -8.89 -28.94 11.53
CA GLU A 306 -7.51 -29.30 11.85
C GLU A 306 -6.64 -29.45 10.59
N ASN A 307 -7.22 -29.97 9.51
CA ASN A 307 -6.52 -30.02 8.22
C ASN A 307 -6.26 -28.61 7.68
N LEU A 308 -7.22 -27.69 7.81
CA LEU A 308 -7.05 -26.30 7.39
C LEU A 308 -5.99 -25.58 8.22
N THR A 309 -5.98 -25.76 9.54
CA THR A 309 -4.97 -25.14 10.42
C THR A 309 -3.57 -25.68 10.12
N ARG A 310 -3.42 -27.00 9.91
CA ARG A 310 -2.13 -27.60 9.51
C ARG A 310 -1.62 -27.04 8.19
N ILE A 311 -2.50 -26.80 7.21
CA ILE A 311 -2.14 -26.16 5.94
C ILE A 311 -1.70 -24.70 6.19
N ALA A 312 -2.42 -23.97 7.04
CA ALA A 312 -2.09 -22.60 7.39
C ALA A 312 -0.73 -22.50 8.12
N ASP A 313 -0.43 -23.42 9.05
CA ASP A 313 0.86 -23.50 9.72
C ASP A 313 2.00 -23.74 8.73
N ALA A 314 1.81 -24.68 7.79
CA ALA A 314 2.78 -24.93 6.73
C ALA A 314 2.99 -23.69 5.83
N MET A 315 1.93 -22.91 5.58
CA MET A 315 2.05 -21.64 4.85
C MET A 315 2.83 -20.60 5.64
N ILE A 316 2.56 -20.44 6.94
CA ILE A 316 3.31 -19.50 7.79
C ILE A 316 4.78 -19.92 7.82
N ALA A 317 5.08 -21.19 8.05
CA ALA A 317 6.45 -21.71 8.05
C ALA A 317 7.19 -21.46 6.73
N ARG A 318 6.50 -21.60 5.59
CA ARG A 318 7.08 -21.44 4.27
C ARG A 318 7.30 -19.98 3.89
N TYR A 319 6.32 -19.12 4.15
CA TYR A 319 6.27 -17.76 3.60
C TYR A 319 6.57 -16.66 4.63
N CYS A 320 6.46 -16.97 5.92
CA CYS A 320 6.68 -16.06 7.04
C CYS A 320 7.44 -16.76 8.17
N PRO A 321 8.61 -17.38 7.89
CA PRO A 321 9.36 -18.12 8.92
C PRO A 321 9.74 -17.23 10.12
N GLU A 322 9.82 -15.92 9.94
CA GLU A 322 10.14 -14.95 10.99
C GLU A 322 9.04 -14.83 12.06
N LEU A 323 7.81 -15.29 11.77
CA LEU A 323 6.71 -15.32 12.73
C LEU A 323 6.74 -16.56 13.64
N LEU A 324 7.63 -17.52 13.37
CA LEU A 324 7.81 -18.74 14.17
C LEU A 324 8.95 -18.65 15.19
N VAL A 325 9.62 -17.49 15.26
CA VAL A 325 10.74 -17.19 16.16
C VAL A 325 10.26 -16.43 17.38
#